data_AF-A0A1Q7QG88-F1
#
_entry.id   AF-A0A1Q7QG88-F1
#
_cell.length_a   1.000
_cell.length_b   1.000
_cell.length_c   1.000
_cell.angle_alpha   90.00
_cell.angle_beta   90.00
_cell.angle_gamma   90.00
#
_symmetry.space_group_name_H-M   'P 1'
#
loop_
_entity.id
_entity.type
_entity.pdbx_description
1 polymer ?
#
loop_
_entity_poly.entity_id
_entity_poly.type
_entity_poly.pdbx_seq_one_letter_code
_entity_poly.pdbx_strand_id
1 'polypeptide(L)'
;MSLPGTQSGVCEKKDSRRADAALLGLGIAFFLLAGSQNDFRPLAQYGLIMLLPAVMVVTAVTGRAWIAAVSLVFLGITVRALNLDHARFGSDVLLVTREALDAVFDGKNPYGYEYAVSTNPFAYPPGNLLYYVPGFYLSDIRGTEIASAAMVLVGFAWIARLIRNDGPIVAIGLYAATPSFLALATDGSNDTSAGALLFISALTVLLAIRWSSRRLLLTSALLMGETLAFKQYTLPFWPPIVAYLATQSWTVSFDIGKAKNFNIPAWVLYAGVSLVFLAVVTLPFFIWSPSAFIHDQLAWSDVAIHPIDGWNVWAFLLRWQGWDAQRAFGDFLPVLDIDLGLATLVIGIVAGIRTPSRALLVGTAAWFAILLFARWTTFAYFAGVAPVVLLIPFADRLIERPEEASETQPTKRAHSMASSTQDWSRAPRSGSTGSP
;
A
#
# COMPACT_ATOMS: atom_id res chain seq x y z
N MET A 1 -55.48 35.00 -30.37
CA MET A 1 -55.43 34.28 -29.08
C MET A 1 -54.33 33.24 -29.17
N SER A 2 -53.13 33.61 -28.70
CA SER A 2 -51.93 32.77 -28.65
C SER A 2 -51.63 32.49 -27.18
N LEU A 3 -51.61 31.21 -26.80
CA LEU A 3 -51.28 30.78 -25.44
C LEU A 3 -49.76 30.84 -25.23
N PRO A 4 -49.27 31.24 -24.04
CA PRO A 4 -47.84 31.25 -23.74
C PRO A 4 -47.36 29.82 -23.42
N GLY A 5 -46.29 29.39 -24.10
CA GLY A 5 -45.60 28.15 -23.80
C GLY A 5 -44.84 28.23 -22.48
N THR A 6 -45.24 27.38 -21.52
CA THR A 6 -44.46 27.07 -20.33
C THR A 6 -43.21 26.30 -20.72
N GLN A 7 -42.06 26.95 -20.67
CA GLN A 7 -40.76 26.28 -20.64
C GLN A 7 -40.62 25.58 -19.28
N SER A 8 -40.73 24.26 -19.28
CA SER A 8 -40.39 23.42 -18.15
C SER A 8 -38.88 23.50 -17.91
N GLY A 9 -38.51 24.23 -16.86
CA GLY A 9 -37.15 24.19 -16.31
C GLY A 9 -36.84 22.76 -15.89
N VAL A 10 -36.04 22.07 -16.70
CA VAL A 10 -35.35 20.85 -16.27
C VAL A 10 -34.35 21.30 -15.22
N CYS A 11 -34.79 21.29 -13.97
CA CYS A 11 -33.92 21.35 -12.82
C CYS A 11 -33.01 20.12 -12.92
N GLU A 12 -31.81 20.30 -13.46
CA GLU A 12 -30.72 19.34 -13.31
C GLU A 12 -30.66 19.02 -11.81
N LYS A 13 -31.15 17.82 -11.45
CA LYS A 13 -30.88 17.23 -10.16
C LYS A 13 -29.38 17.16 -10.07
N LYS A 14 -28.80 18.13 -9.35
CA LYS A 14 -27.43 18.11 -8.89
C LYS A 14 -27.32 16.78 -8.15
N ASP A 15 -26.80 15.74 -8.81
CA ASP A 15 -26.63 14.42 -8.23
C ASP A 15 -25.89 14.63 -6.92
N SER A 16 -26.64 14.57 -5.82
CA SER A 16 -26.08 14.63 -4.49
C SER A 16 -25.19 13.41 -4.45
N ARG A 17 -23.86 13.60 -4.59
CA ARG A 17 -22.89 12.51 -4.53
C ARG A 17 -23.18 11.77 -3.22
N ARG A 18 -23.83 10.62 -3.34
CA ARG A 18 -24.17 9.82 -2.18
C ARG A 18 -22.86 9.33 -1.59
N ALA A 19 -22.70 9.52 -0.28
CA ALA A 19 -21.51 9.11 0.47
C ALA A 19 -21.59 7.61 0.81
N ASP A 20 -22.01 6.78 -0.15
CA ASP A 20 -22.39 5.38 0.07
C ASP A 20 -21.19 4.55 0.54
N ALA A 21 -20.02 4.74 -0.09
CA ALA A 21 -18.82 4.02 0.32
C ALA A 21 -18.27 4.55 1.65
N ALA A 22 -18.46 5.85 1.93
CA ALA A 22 -18.14 6.43 3.22
C ALA A 22 -18.98 5.83 4.36
N LEU A 23 -20.28 5.63 4.12
CA LEU A 23 -21.19 4.95 5.05
C LEU A 23 -20.81 3.48 5.24
N LEU A 24 -20.44 2.79 4.16
CA LEU A 24 -19.94 1.42 4.23
C LEU A 24 -18.66 1.33 5.07
N GLY A 25 -17.71 2.24 4.90
CA GLY A 25 -16.48 2.31 5.70
C GLY A 25 -16.76 2.50 7.20
N LEU A 26 -17.69 3.39 7.55
CA LEU A 26 -18.14 3.56 8.94
C LEU A 26 -18.85 2.32 9.49
N GLY A 27 -19.72 1.69 8.69
CA GLY A 27 -20.43 0.47 9.07
C GLY A 27 -19.47 -0.70 9.33
N ILE A 28 -18.51 -0.92 8.43
CA ILE A 28 -17.44 -1.91 8.62
C ILE A 28 -16.70 -1.65 9.93
N ALA A 29 -16.30 -0.40 10.18
CA ALA A 29 -15.57 -0.06 11.40
C ALA A 29 -16.39 -0.34 12.66
N PHE A 30 -17.67 0.04 12.66
CA PHE A 30 -18.58 -0.22 13.76
C PHE A 30 -18.73 -1.72 14.03
N PHE A 31 -19.05 -2.53 13.02
CA PHE A 31 -19.31 -3.96 13.22
C PHE A 31 -18.04 -4.75 13.60
N LEU A 32 -16.88 -4.42 13.03
CA LEU A 32 -15.62 -5.06 13.42
C LEU A 32 -15.25 -4.77 14.89
N LEU A 33 -15.45 -3.52 15.33
CA LEU A 33 -15.13 -3.13 16.70
C LEU A 33 -16.20 -3.57 17.71
N ALA A 34 -17.48 -3.50 17.37
CA ALA A 34 -18.55 -3.93 18.25
C ALA A 34 -18.59 -5.47 18.42
N GLY A 35 -18.19 -6.22 17.39
CA GLY A 35 -18.18 -7.68 17.40
C GLY A 35 -17.00 -8.33 18.13
N SER A 36 -15.96 -7.57 18.48
CA SER A 36 -14.74 -8.08 19.13
C SER A 36 -14.85 -8.05 20.66
N GLN A 37 -15.79 -8.82 21.20
CA GLN A 37 -16.25 -8.74 22.61
C GLN A 37 -15.29 -9.30 23.67
N ASN A 38 -14.20 -9.97 23.27
CA ASN A 38 -13.28 -10.62 24.21
C ASN A 38 -12.04 -9.78 24.57
N ASP A 39 -11.88 -8.59 23.99
CA ASP A 39 -10.73 -7.72 24.27
C ASP A 39 -11.08 -6.75 25.40
N PHE A 40 -10.28 -6.73 26.47
CA PHE A 40 -10.37 -5.67 27.48
C PHE A 40 -10.04 -4.33 26.83
N ARG A 41 -10.94 -3.34 26.96
CA ARG A 41 -10.81 -2.02 26.33
C ARG A 41 -10.99 -0.90 27.33
N PRO A 42 -10.22 0.20 27.21
CA PRO A 42 -10.49 1.43 27.96
C PRO A 42 -11.93 1.93 27.69
N LEU A 43 -12.59 2.49 28.71
CA LEU A 43 -13.95 3.04 28.58
C LEU A 43 -14.07 4.06 27.43
N ALA A 44 -13.03 4.87 27.23
CA ALA A 44 -12.95 5.84 26.15
C ALA A 44 -13.10 5.18 24.76
N GLN A 45 -12.55 3.99 24.56
CA GLN A 45 -12.66 3.26 23.29
C GLN A 45 -14.10 2.81 23.03
N TYR A 46 -14.84 2.35 24.04
CA TYR A 46 -16.28 2.05 23.88
C TYR A 46 -17.07 3.30 23.50
N GLY A 47 -16.77 4.44 24.13
CA GLY A 47 -17.37 5.72 23.77
C GLY A 47 -17.15 6.07 22.30
N LEU A 48 -15.91 5.94 21.80
CA LEU A 48 -15.59 6.19 20.39
C LEU A 48 -16.35 5.25 19.42
N ILE A 49 -16.48 3.97 19.76
CA ILE A 49 -17.22 3.00 18.95
C ILE A 49 -18.71 3.38 18.89
N MET A 50 -19.30 3.76 20.04
CA MET A 50 -20.71 4.15 20.13
C MET A 50 -21.02 5.50 19.44
N LEU A 51 -20.01 6.31 19.14
CA LEU A 51 -20.17 7.53 18.33
C LEU A 51 -20.27 7.25 16.83
N LEU A 52 -19.81 6.10 16.33
CA LEU A 52 -19.82 5.79 14.89
C LEU A 52 -21.23 5.82 14.26
N PRO A 53 -22.29 5.28 14.88
CA PRO A 53 -23.66 5.43 14.36
C PRO A 53 -24.09 6.89 14.22
N ALA A 54 -23.72 7.77 15.16
CA ALA A 54 -24.02 9.20 15.05
C ALA A 54 -23.27 9.84 13.87
N VAL A 55 -21.99 9.49 13.67
CA VAL A 55 -21.20 9.91 12.51
C VAL A 55 -21.81 9.40 11.20
N MET A 56 -22.33 8.17 11.17
CA MET A 56 -23.04 7.62 10.01
C MET A 56 -24.28 8.44 9.68
N VAL A 57 -25.11 8.77 10.67
CA VAL A 57 -26.30 9.62 10.47
C VAL A 57 -25.91 11.00 9.94
N VAL A 58 -24.91 11.64 10.54
CA VAL A 58 -24.41 12.95 10.08
C VAL A 58 -23.88 12.88 8.65
N THR A 59 -23.13 11.82 8.31
CA THR A 59 -22.61 11.60 6.96
C THR A 59 -23.73 11.39 5.95
N ALA A 60 -24.74 10.58 6.29
CA ALA A 60 -25.89 10.28 5.45
C ALA A 60 -26.75 11.53 5.17
N VAL A 61 -27.04 12.31 6.22
CA VAL A 61 -27.87 13.52 6.11
C VAL A 61 -27.16 14.62 5.33
N THR A 62 -25.85 14.79 5.54
CA THR A 62 -25.09 15.87 4.88
C THR A 62 -24.56 15.49 3.50
N GLY A 63 -24.45 14.19 3.19
CA GLY A 63 -23.77 13.68 2.00
C GLY A 63 -22.26 13.96 1.98
N ARG A 64 -21.66 14.34 3.11
CA ARG A 64 -20.25 14.78 3.18
C ARG A 64 -19.33 13.64 3.58
N ALA A 65 -18.80 12.92 2.59
CA ALA A 65 -17.87 11.81 2.79
C ALA A 65 -16.63 12.15 3.65
N TRP A 66 -16.16 13.42 3.66
CA TRP A 66 -15.02 13.82 4.48
C TRP A 66 -15.28 13.69 5.98
N ILE A 67 -16.55 13.75 6.44
CA ILE A 67 -16.91 13.57 7.84
C ILE A 67 -16.56 12.15 8.28
N ALA A 68 -16.92 11.15 7.48
CA ALA A 68 -16.55 9.76 7.71
C ALA A 68 -15.02 9.57 7.69
N ALA A 69 -14.33 10.13 6.70
CA ALA A 69 -12.88 10.00 6.58
C ALA A 69 -12.15 10.55 7.82
N VAL A 70 -12.47 11.78 8.24
CA VAL A 70 -11.85 12.41 9.42
C VAL A 70 -12.16 11.60 10.69
N SER A 71 -13.40 11.14 10.84
CA SER A 71 -13.80 10.37 12.02
C SER A 71 -13.10 9.02 12.10
N LEU A 72 -12.94 8.32 10.96
CA LEU A 72 -12.24 7.03 10.90
C LEU A 72 -10.73 7.18 11.10
N VAL A 73 -10.11 8.23 10.54
CA VAL A 73 -8.69 8.55 10.80
C VAL A 73 -8.49 8.83 12.29
N PHE A 74 -9.31 9.70 12.86
CA PHE A 74 -9.27 10.04 14.29
C PHE A 74 -9.47 8.80 15.17
N LEU A 75 -10.47 7.97 14.87
CA LEU A 75 -10.72 6.71 15.57
C LEU A 75 -9.50 5.80 15.51
N GLY A 76 -8.99 5.52 14.31
CA GLY A 76 -7.89 4.57 14.12
C GLY A 76 -6.60 4.97 14.84
N ILE A 77 -6.31 6.27 14.91
CA ILE A 77 -5.15 6.79 15.66
C ILE A 77 -5.43 6.74 17.17
N THR A 78 -6.58 7.25 17.60
CA THR A 78 -6.91 7.36 19.04
C THR A 78 -7.02 5.99 19.69
N VAL A 79 -7.63 5.01 19.02
CA VAL A 79 -7.72 3.64 19.56
C VAL A 79 -6.33 3.04 19.77
N ARG A 80 -5.39 3.21 18.82
CA ARG A 80 -4.01 2.73 19.00
C ARG A 80 -3.31 3.44 20.16
N ALA A 81 -3.46 4.77 20.24
CA ALA A 81 -2.88 5.55 21.33
C ALA A 81 -3.40 5.13 22.72
N LEU A 82 -4.71 4.89 22.86
CA LEU A 82 -5.32 4.43 24.12
C LEU A 82 -4.84 3.04 24.55
N ASN A 83 -4.36 2.22 23.60
CA ASN A 83 -3.90 0.85 23.86
C ASN A 83 -2.38 0.73 24.03
N LEU A 84 -1.60 1.82 23.87
CA LEU A 84 -0.14 1.79 24.04
C LEU A 84 0.32 1.20 25.37
N ASP A 85 -0.33 1.59 26.46
CA ASP A 85 0.05 1.16 27.82
C ASP A 85 -0.65 -0.12 28.27
N HIS A 86 -1.63 -0.60 27.50
CA HIS A 86 -2.42 -1.79 27.80
C HIS A 86 -1.98 -3.00 26.97
N ALA A 87 -1.20 -2.78 25.91
CA ALA A 87 -0.67 -3.85 25.09
C ALA A 87 0.36 -4.66 25.88
N ARG A 88 0.06 -5.95 26.09
CA ARG A 88 1.10 -6.92 26.44
C ARG A 88 1.98 -7.08 25.20
N PHE A 89 3.30 -6.94 25.34
CA PHE A 89 4.22 -7.22 24.24
C PHE A 89 3.94 -8.63 23.71
N GLY A 90 3.47 -8.70 22.47
CA GLY A 90 3.35 -9.94 21.70
C GLY A 90 4.61 -10.24 20.91
N SER A 91 5.47 -9.23 20.73
CA SER A 91 6.73 -9.30 20.02
C SER A 91 7.81 -8.48 20.74
N ASP A 92 9.02 -9.00 20.76
CA ASP A 92 10.24 -8.39 21.29
C ASP A 92 10.94 -7.47 20.28
N VAL A 93 10.46 -7.40 19.04
CA VAL A 93 11.14 -6.75 17.91
C VAL A 93 11.46 -5.29 18.18
N LEU A 94 10.49 -4.50 18.64
CA LEU A 94 10.73 -3.11 18.99
C LEU A 94 11.72 -2.98 20.16
N LEU A 95 11.67 -3.87 21.16
CA LEU A 95 12.63 -3.85 22.27
C LEU A 95 14.05 -4.12 21.77
N VAL A 96 14.23 -5.12 20.90
CA VAL A 96 15.51 -5.42 20.25
C VAL A 96 15.96 -4.24 19.38
N THR A 97 15.07 -3.62 18.60
CA THR A 97 15.38 -2.43 17.80
C THR A 97 15.83 -1.26 18.68
N ARG A 98 15.22 -1.05 19.85
CA ARG A 98 15.64 -0.01 20.81
C ARG A 98 17.05 -0.27 21.33
N GLU A 99 17.30 -1.49 21.79
CA GLU A 99 18.61 -1.88 22.30
C GLU A 99 19.68 -1.86 21.20
N ALA A 100 19.32 -2.19 19.96
CA ALA A 100 20.20 -2.09 18.79
C ALA A 100 20.56 -0.63 18.47
N LEU A 101 19.61 0.30 18.61
CA LEU A 101 19.87 1.73 18.49
C LEU A 101 20.81 2.22 19.60
N ASP A 102 20.56 1.82 20.86
CA ASP A 102 21.47 2.11 21.98
C ASP A 102 22.89 1.60 21.67
N ALA A 103 23.02 0.36 21.20
CA ALA A 103 24.30 -0.23 20.81
C ALA A 103 25.00 0.56 19.69
N VAL A 104 24.27 0.96 18.64
CA VAL A 104 24.83 1.78 17.54
C VAL A 104 25.30 3.14 18.05
N PHE A 105 24.52 3.82 18.89
CA PHE A 105 24.91 5.12 19.46
C PHE A 105 26.08 5.01 20.45
N ASP A 106 26.27 3.86 21.08
CA ASP A 106 27.45 3.50 21.87
C ASP A 106 28.68 3.15 21.01
N GLY A 107 28.57 3.17 19.68
CA GLY A 107 29.64 2.78 18.77
C GLY A 107 29.88 1.27 18.72
N LYS A 108 28.84 0.45 18.96
CA LYS A 108 28.85 -1.02 18.84
C LYS A 108 28.08 -1.45 17.60
N ASN A 109 28.45 -2.60 17.03
CA ASN A 109 27.74 -3.20 15.91
C ASN A 109 26.48 -3.91 16.44
N PRO A 110 25.27 -3.63 15.92
CA PRO A 110 24.05 -4.33 16.33
C PRO A 110 23.97 -5.77 15.81
N TYR A 111 24.78 -6.13 14.82
CA TYR A 111 24.86 -7.49 14.29
C TYR A 111 25.93 -8.29 15.03
N GLY A 112 25.57 -9.49 15.49
CA GLY A 112 26.36 -10.31 16.42
C GLY A 112 26.34 -9.79 17.86
N TYR A 113 25.44 -8.85 18.17
CA TYR A 113 25.23 -8.31 19.51
C TYR A 113 24.27 -9.21 20.30
N GLU A 114 24.58 -9.48 21.56
CA GLU A 114 23.69 -10.21 22.47
C GLU A 114 22.71 -9.24 23.13
N TYR A 115 21.42 -9.43 22.86
CA TYR A 115 20.36 -8.58 23.36
C TYR A 115 19.87 -9.06 24.74
N ALA A 116 19.71 -8.14 25.69
CA ALA A 116 19.19 -8.48 27.01
C ALA A 116 17.70 -8.86 26.96
N VAL A 117 16.97 -8.30 25.99
CA VAL A 117 15.51 -8.46 25.86
C VAL A 117 15.09 -9.63 24.96
N SER A 118 16.03 -10.27 24.26
CA SER A 118 15.74 -11.38 23.33
C SER A 118 16.94 -12.30 23.17
N THR A 119 16.68 -13.59 22.97
CA THR A 119 17.71 -14.55 22.54
C THR A 119 17.92 -14.56 21.03
N ASN A 120 17.12 -13.81 20.27
CA ASN A 120 17.21 -13.75 18.81
C ASN A 120 18.15 -12.61 18.37
N PRO A 121 18.88 -12.78 17.27
CA PRO A 121 19.72 -11.72 16.72
C PRO A 121 18.87 -10.59 16.09
N PHE A 122 19.52 -9.47 15.77
CA PHE A 122 18.88 -8.38 15.03
C PHE A 122 18.75 -8.74 13.55
N ALA A 123 17.66 -9.44 13.20
CA ALA A 123 17.41 -9.98 11.87
C ALA A 123 16.79 -8.99 10.86
N TYR A 124 17.06 -7.69 11.01
CA TYR A 124 16.49 -6.63 10.18
C TYR A 124 17.58 -5.85 9.45
N PRO A 125 17.37 -5.43 8.19
CA PRO A 125 18.35 -4.58 7.52
C PRO A 125 18.41 -3.18 8.16
N PRO A 126 19.51 -2.42 7.97
CA PRO A 126 19.77 -1.24 8.82
C PRO A 126 18.83 -0.04 8.61
N GLY A 127 18.05 -0.01 7.53
CA GLY A 127 16.98 0.98 7.37
C GLY A 127 15.95 0.90 8.48
N ASN A 128 15.78 -0.28 9.09
CA ASN A 128 14.95 -0.43 10.29
C ASN A 128 15.38 0.54 11.39
N LEU A 129 16.67 0.55 11.72
CA LEU A 129 17.23 1.45 12.73
C LEU A 129 16.99 2.90 12.34
N LEU A 130 17.29 3.28 11.09
CA LEU A 130 17.12 4.65 10.59
C LEU A 130 15.68 5.15 10.76
N TYR A 131 14.68 4.33 10.42
CA TYR A 131 13.27 4.69 10.53
C TYR A 131 12.82 4.93 11.98
N TYR A 132 13.36 4.18 12.95
CA TYR A 132 13.00 4.32 14.36
C TYR A 132 13.77 5.40 15.12
N VAL A 133 14.82 5.99 14.54
CA VAL A 133 15.61 7.06 15.19
C VAL A 133 14.73 8.18 15.79
N PRO A 134 13.71 8.72 15.11
CA PRO A 134 12.87 9.78 15.70
C PRO A 134 12.12 9.31 16.96
N GLY A 135 11.51 8.13 16.91
CA GLY A 135 10.78 7.56 18.06
C GLY A 135 11.71 7.23 19.24
N PHE A 136 12.93 6.79 18.93
CA PHE A 136 13.96 6.52 19.93
C PHE A 136 14.34 7.79 20.72
N TYR A 137 14.57 8.91 20.02
CA TYR A 137 14.83 10.20 20.68
C TYR A 137 13.62 10.76 21.46
N LEU A 138 12.40 10.39 21.07
CA LEU A 138 11.18 10.73 21.79
C LEU A 138 10.87 9.75 22.94
N SER A 139 11.82 8.88 23.31
CA SER A 139 11.76 7.90 24.41
C SER A 139 10.77 6.74 24.24
N ASP A 140 9.91 6.76 23.22
CA ASP A 140 8.98 5.69 22.90
C ASP A 140 8.89 5.42 21.39
N ILE A 141 9.63 4.41 20.95
CA ILE A 141 9.62 3.91 19.57
C ILE A 141 8.27 3.35 19.13
N ARG A 142 7.37 2.99 20.06
CA ARG A 142 6.02 2.52 19.72
C ARG A 142 5.18 3.65 19.12
N GLY A 143 5.51 4.90 19.45
CA GLY A 143 4.93 6.08 18.80
C GLY A 143 5.17 6.07 17.28
N THR A 144 6.27 5.47 16.82
CA THR A 144 6.55 5.31 15.39
C THR A 144 5.53 4.40 14.71
N GLU A 145 5.09 3.29 15.32
CA GLU A 145 4.05 2.42 14.74
C GLU A 145 2.72 3.16 14.58
N ILE A 146 2.35 3.99 15.55
CA ILE A 146 1.13 4.81 15.48
C ILE A 146 1.26 5.85 14.37
N ALA A 147 2.42 6.49 14.25
CA ALA A 147 2.69 7.42 13.16
C ALA A 147 2.59 6.71 11.80
N SER A 148 3.15 5.51 11.67
CA SER A 148 3.04 4.67 10.46
C SER A 148 1.58 4.33 10.12
N ALA A 149 0.78 3.91 11.10
CA ALA A 149 -0.65 3.67 10.90
C ALA A 149 -1.39 4.96 10.47
N ALA A 150 -1.06 6.09 11.09
CA ALA A 150 -1.62 7.40 10.74
C ALA A 150 -1.28 7.79 9.29
N MET A 151 -0.05 7.53 8.84
CA MET A 151 0.38 7.79 7.45
C MET A 151 -0.49 7.01 6.45
N VAL A 152 -0.81 5.75 6.72
CA VAL A 152 -1.71 4.94 5.87
C VAL A 152 -3.14 5.49 5.86
N LEU A 153 -3.71 5.77 7.04
CA LEU A 153 -5.08 6.29 7.19
C LEU A 153 -5.26 7.65 6.50
N VAL A 154 -4.32 8.57 6.73
CA VAL A 154 -4.30 9.90 6.10
C VAL A 154 -4.06 9.78 4.60
N GLY A 155 -3.19 8.86 4.17
CA GLY A 155 -2.95 8.57 2.76
C GLY A 155 -4.22 8.16 2.03
N PHE A 156 -5.02 7.24 2.58
CA PHE A 156 -6.31 6.86 1.98
C PHE A 156 -7.34 7.99 1.98
N ALA A 157 -7.40 8.79 3.06
CA ALA A 157 -8.26 9.98 3.07
C ALA A 157 -7.87 10.98 1.98
N TRP A 158 -6.56 11.14 1.75
CA TRP A 158 -6.04 11.99 0.69
C TRP A 158 -6.31 11.41 -0.71
N ILE A 159 -6.15 10.10 -0.91
CA ILE A 159 -6.52 9.40 -2.15
C ILE A 159 -8.00 9.67 -2.46
N ALA A 160 -8.91 9.47 -1.50
CA ALA A 160 -10.34 9.72 -1.70
C ALA A 160 -10.63 11.14 -2.21
N ARG A 161 -9.95 12.13 -1.62
CA ARG A 161 -10.03 13.53 -2.08
C ARG A 161 -9.45 13.70 -3.48
N LEU A 162 -8.28 13.12 -3.76
CA LEU A 162 -7.54 13.28 -5.00
C LEU A 162 -8.31 12.72 -6.20
N ILE A 163 -8.80 11.48 -6.09
CA ILE A 163 -9.58 10.83 -7.17
C ILE A 163 -11.07 11.17 -7.12
N ARG A 164 -11.49 12.07 -6.22
CA ARG A 164 -12.87 12.55 -6.04
C ARG A 164 -13.90 11.41 -5.90
N ASN A 165 -13.49 10.33 -5.23
CA ASN A 165 -14.24 9.09 -5.04
C ASN A 165 -14.15 8.70 -3.55
N ASP A 166 -15.26 8.30 -2.93
CA ASP A 166 -15.32 7.95 -1.51
C ASP A 166 -15.00 6.46 -1.22
N GLY A 167 -14.79 5.64 -2.25
CA GLY A 167 -14.35 4.25 -2.17
C GLY A 167 -13.15 3.99 -1.26
N PRO A 168 -12.08 4.81 -1.27
CA PRO A 168 -10.95 4.63 -0.37
C PRO A 168 -11.32 4.77 1.12
N ILE A 169 -12.47 5.37 1.47
CA ILE A 169 -12.93 5.45 2.86
C ILE A 169 -13.32 4.06 3.39
N VAL A 170 -13.70 3.11 2.53
CA VAL A 170 -13.87 1.69 2.89
C VAL A 170 -12.54 1.10 3.37
N ALA A 171 -11.43 1.41 2.68
CA ALA A 171 -10.10 0.99 3.10
C ALA A 171 -9.69 1.63 4.44
N ILE A 172 -10.03 2.91 4.67
CA ILE A 172 -9.84 3.54 5.99
C ILE A 172 -10.62 2.78 7.07
N GLY A 173 -11.88 2.45 6.81
CA GLY A 173 -12.73 1.70 7.75
C GLY A 173 -12.13 0.34 8.11
N LEU A 174 -11.72 -0.45 7.11
CA LEU A 174 -11.04 -1.73 7.31
C LEU A 174 -9.74 -1.56 8.11
N TYR A 175 -8.85 -0.66 7.70
CA TYR A 175 -7.53 -0.50 8.33
C TYR A 175 -7.59 0.10 9.74
N ALA A 176 -8.56 0.99 9.99
CA ALA A 176 -8.78 1.62 11.29
C ALA A 176 -9.38 0.67 12.33
N ALA A 177 -10.15 -0.34 11.90
CA ALA A 177 -11.01 -1.10 12.80
C ALA A 177 -10.74 -2.61 12.85
N THR A 178 -9.91 -3.15 11.95
CA THR A 178 -9.52 -4.56 12.01
C THR A 178 -8.74 -4.82 13.31
N PRO A 179 -9.22 -5.70 14.21
CA PRO A 179 -8.62 -5.90 15.53
C PRO A 179 -7.13 -6.25 15.46
N SER A 180 -6.73 -7.11 14.52
CA SER A 180 -5.32 -7.45 14.32
C SER A 180 -4.47 -6.23 13.97
N PHE A 181 -4.90 -5.36 13.06
CA PHE A 181 -4.12 -4.15 12.71
C PHE A 181 -4.07 -3.10 13.82
N LEU A 182 -5.04 -3.13 14.75
CA LEU A 182 -5.00 -2.30 15.94
C LEU A 182 -3.98 -2.83 16.94
N ALA A 183 -4.02 -4.14 17.22
CA ALA A 183 -3.09 -4.79 18.14
C ALA A 183 -1.63 -4.68 17.66
N LEU A 184 -1.39 -4.94 16.37
CA LEU A 184 -0.05 -4.98 15.76
C LEU A 184 0.68 -3.62 15.72
N ALA A 185 -0.05 -2.52 15.86
CA ALA A 185 0.58 -1.21 16.01
C ALA A 185 1.04 -0.92 17.45
N THR A 186 0.79 -1.86 18.37
CA THR A 186 1.07 -1.72 19.81
C THR A 186 1.72 -2.97 20.42
N ASP A 187 1.80 -4.08 19.69
CA ASP A 187 2.24 -5.39 20.20
C ASP A 187 3.76 -5.55 20.27
N GLY A 188 4.52 -4.58 19.77
CA GLY A 188 5.98 -4.64 19.72
C GLY A 188 6.55 -5.14 18.40
N SER A 189 5.72 -5.39 17.38
CA SER A 189 6.18 -5.69 16.01
C SER A 189 6.49 -4.40 15.22
N ASN A 190 7.15 -4.55 14.07
CA ASN A 190 7.49 -3.44 13.14
C ASN A 190 6.79 -3.56 11.77
N ASP A 191 5.77 -4.42 11.68
CA ASP A 191 5.04 -4.70 10.44
C ASP A 191 4.16 -3.53 9.99
N THR A 192 3.64 -2.73 10.93
CA THR A 192 2.85 -1.53 10.60
C THR A 192 3.73 -0.49 9.91
N SER A 193 4.96 -0.27 10.41
CA SER A 193 5.95 0.60 9.76
C SER A 193 6.40 0.10 8.39
N ALA A 194 6.70 -1.20 8.24
CA ALA A 194 7.04 -1.75 6.93
C ALA A 194 5.92 -1.55 5.90
N GLY A 195 4.67 -1.78 6.32
CA GLY A 195 3.50 -1.57 5.45
C GLY A 195 3.26 -0.11 5.10
N ALA A 196 3.49 0.82 6.03
CA ALA A 196 3.37 2.26 5.77
C ALA A 196 4.46 2.75 4.81
N LEU A 197 5.71 2.33 4.98
CA LEU A 197 6.81 2.66 4.06
C LEU A 197 6.52 2.18 2.64
N LEU A 198 6.13 0.91 2.52
CA LEU A 198 5.79 0.32 1.22
C LEU A 198 4.59 1.04 0.58
N PHE A 199 3.54 1.34 1.35
CA PHE A 199 2.38 2.08 0.88
C PHE A 199 2.73 3.49 0.40
N ILE A 200 3.49 4.25 1.18
CA ILE A 200 3.87 5.63 0.81
C ILE A 200 4.84 5.62 -0.37
N SER A 201 5.74 4.65 -0.47
CA SER A 201 6.58 4.47 -1.64
C SER A 201 5.74 4.22 -2.90
N ALA A 202 4.80 3.26 -2.84
CA ALA A 202 3.88 2.94 -3.93
C ALA A 202 3.01 4.15 -4.31
N LEU A 203 2.37 4.80 -3.34
CA LEU A 203 1.56 5.98 -3.57
C LEU A 203 2.38 7.10 -4.22
N THR A 204 3.59 7.36 -3.74
CA THR A 204 4.45 8.43 -4.27
C THR A 204 4.86 8.16 -5.71
N VAL A 205 5.14 6.91 -6.11
CA VAL A 205 5.47 6.61 -7.53
C VAL A 205 4.24 6.80 -8.43
N LEU A 206 3.04 6.43 -7.98
CA LEU A 206 1.81 6.67 -8.75
C LEU A 206 1.57 8.17 -8.96
N LEU A 207 1.81 8.99 -7.93
CA LEU A 207 1.71 10.45 -8.03
C LEU A 207 2.81 11.06 -8.90
N ALA A 208 4.01 10.47 -8.86
CA ALA A 208 5.11 10.86 -9.74
C ALA A 208 4.72 10.66 -11.21
N ILE A 209 4.04 9.57 -11.55
CA ILE A 209 3.52 9.31 -12.90
C ILE A 209 2.42 10.30 -13.24
N ARG A 210 1.40 10.42 -12.37
CA ARG A 210 0.24 11.31 -12.54
C ARG A 210 0.65 12.74 -12.93
N TRP A 211 1.64 13.26 -12.20
CA TRP A 211 2.12 14.63 -12.39
C TRP A 211 3.42 14.72 -13.19
N SER A 212 3.89 13.58 -13.72
CA SER A 212 5.17 13.45 -14.45
C SER A 212 6.33 14.19 -13.74
N SER A 213 6.37 14.02 -12.42
CA SER A 213 7.23 14.78 -11.51
C SER A 213 8.50 14.02 -11.18
N ARG A 214 9.63 14.54 -11.66
CA ARG A 214 10.98 14.05 -11.31
C ARG A 214 11.20 14.03 -9.80
N ARG A 215 10.77 15.06 -9.08
CA ARG A 215 10.98 15.17 -7.63
C ARG A 215 10.28 14.03 -6.88
N LEU A 216 9.04 13.73 -7.27
CA LEU A 216 8.28 12.65 -6.67
C LEU A 216 8.83 11.28 -7.07
N LEU A 217 9.35 11.11 -8.29
CA LEU A 217 10.00 9.86 -8.70
C LEU A 217 11.25 9.59 -7.87
N LEU A 218 12.09 10.61 -7.65
CA LEU A 218 13.27 10.49 -6.78
C LEU A 218 12.85 10.21 -5.34
N THR A 219 11.81 10.87 -4.85
CA THR A 219 11.28 10.65 -3.50
C THR A 219 10.75 9.22 -3.35
N SER A 220 9.98 8.70 -4.32
CA SER A 220 9.48 7.33 -4.29
C SER A 220 10.61 6.31 -4.37
N ALA A 221 11.65 6.57 -5.16
CA ALA A 221 12.82 5.70 -5.25
C ALA A 221 13.61 5.65 -3.93
N LEU A 222 13.79 6.79 -3.25
CA LEU A 222 14.40 6.84 -1.91
C LEU A 222 13.54 6.09 -0.88
N LEU A 223 12.23 6.34 -0.86
CA LEU A 223 11.29 5.63 0.02
C LEU A 223 11.28 4.12 -0.24
N MET A 224 11.40 3.70 -1.50
CA MET A 224 11.52 2.28 -1.85
C MET A 224 12.87 1.71 -1.39
N GLY A 225 13.97 2.45 -1.56
CA GLY A 225 15.27 2.07 -1.01
C GLY A 225 15.22 1.87 0.50
N GLU A 226 14.57 2.79 1.22
CA GLU A 226 14.30 2.65 2.65
C GLU A 226 13.40 1.46 2.96
N THR A 227 12.34 1.24 2.19
CA THR A 227 11.44 0.07 2.35
C THR A 227 12.21 -1.25 2.26
N LEU A 228 13.11 -1.37 1.27
CA LEU A 228 13.97 -2.53 1.08
C LEU A 228 15.02 -2.67 2.19
N ALA A 229 15.56 -1.54 2.67
CA ALA A 229 16.49 -1.50 3.79
C ALA A 229 15.81 -1.67 5.15
N PHE A 230 14.48 -1.59 5.23
CA PHE A 230 13.71 -1.71 6.46
C PHE A 230 13.31 -3.16 6.73
N LYS A 231 12.76 -3.87 5.73
CA LYS A 231 12.29 -5.25 5.91
C LYS A 231 12.32 -6.04 4.61
N GLN A 232 13.00 -7.19 4.64
CA GLN A 232 13.33 -8.00 3.46
C GLN A 232 12.08 -8.52 2.73
N TYR A 233 10.99 -8.84 3.44
CA TYR A 233 9.78 -9.36 2.79
C TYR A 233 9.15 -8.36 1.82
N THR A 234 9.52 -7.08 1.84
CA THR A 234 8.97 -6.07 0.92
C THR A 234 9.57 -6.18 -0.49
N LEU A 235 10.65 -6.95 -0.66
CA LEU A 235 11.34 -7.17 -1.92
C LEU A 235 10.44 -7.58 -3.10
N PRO A 236 9.41 -8.45 -2.95
CA PRO A 236 8.54 -8.87 -4.05
C PRO A 236 7.80 -7.71 -4.75
N PHE A 237 7.67 -6.54 -4.10
CA PHE A 237 7.01 -5.38 -4.69
C PHE A 237 7.92 -4.55 -5.60
N TRP A 238 9.24 -4.61 -5.43
CA TRP A 238 10.18 -3.78 -6.18
C TRP A 238 10.28 -4.17 -7.68
N PRO A 239 10.53 -5.45 -8.05
CA PRO A 239 10.64 -5.85 -9.46
C PRO A 239 9.39 -5.56 -10.31
N PRO A 240 8.13 -5.81 -9.83
CA PRO A 240 6.93 -5.51 -10.61
C PRO A 240 6.73 -4.01 -10.86
N ILE A 241 7.10 -3.16 -9.89
CA ILE A 241 7.04 -1.70 -10.05
C ILE A 241 8.09 -1.24 -11.08
N VAL A 242 9.31 -1.77 -11.02
CA VAL A 242 10.36 -1.48 -12.03
C VAL A 242 9.90 -1.95 -13.42
N ALA A 243 9.37 -3.17 -13.52
CA ALA A 243 8.85 -3.71 -14.77
C ALA A 243 7.70 -2.86 -15.33
N TYR A 244 6.77 -2.42 -14.48
CA TYR A 244 5.71 -1.48 -14.86
C TYR A 244 6.29 -0.18 -15.40
N LEU A 245 7.20 0.47 -14.67
CA LEU A 245 7.86 1.70 -15.14
C LEU A 245 8.63 1.49 -16.46
N ALA A 246 9.21 0.31 -16.68
CA ALA A 246 9.90 -0.02 -17.92
C ALA A 246 8.96 -0.12 -19.12
N THR A 247 7.67 -0.41 -18.89
CA THR A 247 6.65 -0.32 -19.94
C THR A 247 6.19 1.11 -20.24
N GLN A 248 6.51 2.06 -19.36
CA GLN A 248 6.18 3.47 -19.57
C GLN A 248 7.26 4.13 -20.44
N SER A 249 6.85 4.85 -21.48
CA SER A 249 7.75 5.67 -22.33
C SER A 249 8.17 6.98 -21.64
N TRP A 250 8.43 6.93 -20.33
CA TRP A 250 8.77 8.09 -19.52
C TRP A 250 10.29 8.24 -19.36
N THR A 251 10.82 9.37 -19.82
CA THR A 251 12.21 9.77 -19.62
C THR A 251 12.30 11.01 -18.72
N VAL A 252 13.37 11.08 -17.95
CA VAL A 252 13.68 12.19 -17.05
C VAL A 252 14.93 12.89 -17.56
N SER A 253 14.80 14.18 -17.84
CA SER A 253 15.89 15.02 -18.31
C SER A 253 16.62 15.69 -17.13
N PHE A 254 17.95 15.70 -17.23
CA PHE A 254 18.85 16.42 -16.34
C PHE A 254 19.69 17.41 -17.15
N ASP A 255 19.67 18.67 -16.74
CA ASP A 255 20.50 19.71 -17.34
C ASP A 255 21.89 19.65 -16.69
N ILE A 256 22.92 19.30 -17.48
CA ILE A 256 24.30 19.32 -17.04
C ILE A 256 25.02 20.47 -17.75
N GLY A 257 25.14 21.60 -17.04
CA GLY A 257 25.70 22.83 -17.58
C GLY A 257 24.79 23.49 -18.63
N LYS A 258 25.37 24.30 -19.51
CA LYS A 258 24.61 25.15 -20.46
C LYS A 258 24.12 24.42 -21.73
N ALA A 259 24.52 23.18 -22.01
CA ALA A 259 24.35 22.61 -23.35
C ALA A 259 24.10 21.09 -23.44
N LYS A 260 24.07 20.32 -22.34
CA LYS A 260 23.86 18.86 -22.41
C LYS A 260 22.68 18.43 -21.55
N ASN A 261 21.64 17.96 -22.23
CA ASN A 261 20.50 17.30 -21.60
C ASN A 261 20.78 15.80 -21.56
N PHE A 262 20.89 15.24 -20.37
CA PHE A 262 21.00 13.80 -20.17
C PHE A 262 19.63 13.22 -19.86
N ASN A 263 19.14 12.34 -20.73
CA ASN A 263 17.83 11.71 -20.58
C ASN A 263 18.01 10.29 -20.04
N ILE A 264 17.41 10.03 -18.88
CA ILE A 264 17.43 8.70 -18.24
C ILE A 264 16.01 8.14 -18.26
N PRO A 265 15.79 6.88 -18.70
CA PRO A 265 14.50 6.24 -18.51
C PRO A 265 14.07 6.23 -17.04
N ALA A 266 12.82 6.56 -16.75
CA ALA A 266 12.33 6.72 -15.37
C ALA A 266 12.54 5.45 -14.53
N TRP A 267 12.38 4.27 -15.13
CA TRP A 267 12.61 2.99 -14.47
C TRP A 267 14.08 2.79 -14.05
N VAL A 268 15.04 3.21 -14.89
CA VAL A 268 16.48 3.14 -14.57
C VAL A 268 16.80 4.05 -13.39
N LEU A 269 16.25 5.27 -13.42
CA LEU A 269 16.45 6.23 -12.34
C LEU A 269 15.84 5.70 -11.02
N TYR A 270 14.62 5.17 -11.07
CA TYR A 270 13.94 4.61 -9.91
C TYR A 270 14.71 3.41 -9.32
N ALA A 271 15.04 2.43 -10.17
CA ALA A 271 15.80 1.25 -9.77
C ALA A 271 17.18 1.64 -9.21
N GLY A 272 17.93 2.46 -9.94
CA GLY A 272 19.26 2.91 -9.55
C GLY A 272 19.26 3.66 -8.22
N VAL A 273 18.37 4.65 -8.04
CA VAL A 273 18.30 5.42 -6.78
C VAL A 273 17.89 4.53 -5.60
N SER A 274 16.91 3.65 -5.77
CA SER A 274 16.49 2.73 -4.70
C SER A 274 17.62 1.77 -4.28
N LEU A 275 18.36 1.21 -5.24
CA LEU A 275 19.49 0.32 -4.96
C LEU A 275 20.69 1.06 -4.36
N VAL A 276 20.98 2.28 -4.83
CA VAL A 276 22.05 3.11 -4.25
C VAL A 276 21.72 3.45 -2.79
N PHE A 277 20.46 3.81 -2.49
CA PHE A 277 20.05 4.06 -1.11
C PHE A 277 20.22 2.81 -0.24
N LEU A 278 19.70 1.66 -0.70
CA LEU A 278 19.86 0.37 -0.01
C LEU A 278 21.33 0.08 0.27
N ALA A 279 22.20 0.26 -0.72
CA ALA A 279 23.63 0.05 -0.57
C ALA A 279 24.26 1.02 0.42
N VAL A 280 23.94 2.32 0.35
CA VAL A 280 24.48 3.35 1.27
C VAL A 280 24.10 3.07 2.72
N VAL A 281 22.86 2.61 2.97
CA VAL A 281 22.40 2.30 4.32
C VAL A 281 22.95 0.95 4.82
N THR A 282 23.09 -0.03 3.93
CA THR A 282 23.47 -1.40 4.33
C THR A 282 24.97 -1.62 4.41
N LEU A 283 25.73 -1.04 3.47
CA LEU A 283 27.16 -1.30 3.31
C LEU A 283 28.01 -0.94 4.55
N PRO A 284 27.75 0.14 5.31
CA PRO A 284 28.51 0.44 6.52
C PRO A 284 28.45 -0.70 7.55
N PHE A 285 27.29 -1.29 7.75
CA PHE A 285 27.09 -2.39 8.71
C PHE A 285 27.71 -3.69 8.21
N PHE A 286 27.60 -3.96 6.91
CA PHE A 286 28.30 -5.08 6.28
C PHE A 286 29.82 -4.97 6.43
N ILE A 287 30.40 -3.79 6.18
CA ILE A 287 31.85 -3.57 6.34
C ILE A 287 32.28 -3.71 7.80
N TRP A 288 31.44 -3.29 8.74
CA TRP A 288 31.75 -3.34 10.17
C TRP A 288 31.87 -4.79 10.68
N SER A 289 30.98 -5.69 10.27
CA SER A 289 31.10 -7.14 10.59
C SER A 289 30.42 -8.00 9.53
N PRO A 290 31.13 -8.40 8.46
CA PRO A 290 30.51 -9.10 7.32
C PRO A 290 29.84 -10.41 7.70
N SER A 291 30.49 -11.22 8.53
CA SER A 291 29.98 -12.54 8.94
C SER A 291 28.75 -12.41 9.84
N ALA A 292 28.82 -11.57 10.88
CA ALA A 292 27.69 -11.37 11.79
C ALA A 292 26.51 -10.72 11.06
N PHE A 293 26.77 -9.75 10.17
CA PHE A 293 25.74 -9.13 9.36
C PHE A 293 24.99 -10.16 8.50
N ILE A 294 25.70 -10.98 7.72
CA ILE A 294 25.06 -12.00 6.87
C ILE A 294 24.31 -13.02 7.73
N HIS A 295 24.95 -13.52 8.80
CA HIS A 295 24.36 -14.51 9.69
C HIS A 295 23.02 -14.02 10.26
N ASP A 296 23.00 -12.82 10.83
CA ASP A 296 21.81 -12.26 11.46
C ASP A 296 20.73 -11.91 10.42
N GLN A 297 21.11 -11.38 9.24
CA GLN A 297 20.15 -11.15 8.15
C GLN A 297 19.49 -12.44 7.63
N LEU A 298 20.14 -13.59 7.81
CA LEU A 298 19.63 -14.89 7.41
C LEU A 298 19.09 -15.70 8.59
N ALA A 299 19.03 -15.14 9.80
CA ALA A 299 18.55 -15.84 10.99
C ALA A 299 17.10 -16.34 10.88
N TRP A 300 16.29 -15.70 10.01
CA TRP A 300 14.94 -16.20 9.67
C TRP A 300 14.95 -17.61 9.04
N SER A 301 16.07 -17.99 8.43
CA SER A 301 16.31 -19.30 7.83
C SER A 301 16.88 -20.34 8.81
N ASP A 302 17.19 -19.96 10.05
CA ASP A 302 17.58 -20.90 11.09
C ASP A 302 16.36 -21.61 11.70
N VAL A 303 16.40 -22.94 11.69
CA VAL A 303 15.40 -23.81 12.28
C VAL A 303 15.31 -23.62 13.80
N ALA A 304 16.44 -23.40 14.47
CA ALA A 304 16.47 -23.24 15.92
C ALA A 304 15.72 -21.99 16.38
N ILE A 305 15.67 -20.98 15.52
CA ILE A 305 15.00 -19.70 15.75
C ILE A 305 13.54 -19.76 15.28
N HIS A 306 13.30 -20.36 14.10
CA HIS A 306 11.99 -20.42 13.47
C HIS A 306 11.62 -21.85 13.04
N PRO A 307 11.07 -22.67 13.96
CA PRO A 307 10.51 -23.96 13.60
C PRO A 307 9.25 -23.78 12.73
N ILE A 308 8.81 -24.87 12.09
CA ILE A 308 7.54 -24.88 11.35
C ILE A 308 6.39 -24.49 12.29
N ASP A 309 5.86 -23.28 12.11
CA ASP A 309 4.71 -22.78 12.86
C ASP A 309 3.99 -21.63 12.14
N GLY A 310 2.74 -21.38 12.51
CA GLY A 310 1.94 -20.28 11.96
C GLY A 310 0.91 -20.71 10.92
N TRP A 311 0.63 -19.80 9.99
CA TRP A 311 -0.40 -19.91 8.95
C TRP A 311 0.24 -20.18 7.59
N ASN A 312 0.91 -21.32 7.48
CA ASN A 312 1.58 -21.76 6.26
C ASN A 312 1.27 -23.24 5.96
N VAL A 313 1.58 -23.67 4.74
CA VAL A 313 1.32 -25.04 4.27
C VAL A 313 2.08 -26.07 5.10
N TRP A 314 3.32 -25.78 5.48
CA TRP A 314 4.13 -26.71 6.26
C TRP A 314 3.53 -26.98 7.63
N ALA A 315 3.06 -25.96 8.33
CA ALA A 315 2.39 -26.07 9.63
C ALA A 315 1.07 -26.85 9.50
N PHE A 316 0.32 -26.64 8.42
CA PHE A 316 -0.87 -27.44 8.13
C PHE A 316 -0.53 -28.92 7.95
N LEU A 317 0.44 -29.24 7.09
CA LEU A 317 0.84 -30.63 6.81
C LEU A 317 1.40 -31.33 8.05
N LEU A 318 2.21 -30.63 8.85
CA LEU A 318 2.75 -31.15 10.10
C LEU A 318 1.64 -31.45 11.10
N ARG A 319 0.73 -30.50 11.36
CA ARG A 319 -0.31 -30.65 12.40
C ARG A 319 -1.44 -31.59 12.00
N TRP A 320 -1.82 -31.62 10.73
CA TRP A 320 -2.99 -32.37 10.26
C TRP A 320 -2.66 -33.69 9.57
N GLN A 321 -1.49 -33.78 8.92
CA GLN A 321 -1.07 -34.99 8.21
C GLN A 321 0.11 -35.69 8.89
N GLY A 322 0.68 -35.10 9.94
CA GLY A 322 1.87 -35.65 10.62
C GLY A 322 3.13 -35.62 9.76
N TRP A 323 3.10 -34.89 8.63
CA TRP A 323 4.22 -34.85 7.70
C TRP A 323 5.16 -33.69 8.03
N ASP A 324 6.35 -34.03 8.50
CA ASP A 324 7.38 -33.09 8.91
C ASP A 324 8.27 -32.72 7.71
N ALA A 325 7.91 -31.62 7.04
CA ALA A 325 8.67 -31.07 5.92
C ALA A 325 10.11 -30.68 6.31
N GLN A 326 10.32 -30.28 7.57
CA GLN A 326 11.65 -29.92 8.06
C GLN A 326 12.55 -31.15 8.15
N ARG A 327 12.02 -32.31 8.57
CA ARG A 327 12.75 -33.59 8.49
C ARG A 327 12.93 -34.07 7.05
N ALA A 328 11.94 -33.87 6.19
CA ALA A 328 11.97 -34.36 4.81
C ALA A 328 12.97 -33.61 3.93
N PHE A 329 13.06 -32.29 4.08
CA PHE A 329 13.87 -31.42 3.22
C PHE A 329 15.09 -30.79 3.90
N GLY A 330 15.11 -30.73 5.24
CA GLY A 330 16.21 -30.11 5.99
C GLY A 330 16.49 -28.67 5.54
N ASP A 331 17.76 -28.38 5.29
CA ASP A 331 18.25 -27.06 4.89
C ASP A 331 17.79 -26.64 3.48
N PHE A 332 17.19 -27.55 2.70
CA PHE A 332 16.64 -27.22 1.39
C PHE A 332 15.26 -26.53 1.48
N LEU A 333 14.58 -26.60 2.63
CA LEU A 333 13.24 -26.05 2.77
C LEU A 333 13.17 -24.52 2.52
N PRO A 334 14.05 -23.67 3.08
CA PRO A 334 14.06 -22.24 2.76
C PRO A 334 14.29 -21.93 1.27
N VAL A 335 15.03 -22.79 0.55
CA VAL A 335 15.26 -22.63 -0.89
C VAL A 335 13.96 -22.82 -1.65
N LEU A 336 13.17 -23.84 -1.32
CA LEU A 336 11.84 -24.06 -1.90
C LEU A 336 10.91 -22.86 -1.66
N ASP A 337 10.92 -22.31 -0.45
CA ASP A 337 10.09 -21.15 -0.08
C ASP A 337 10.43 -19.93 -0.96
N ILE A 338 11.72 -19.65 -1.14
CA ILE A 338 12.21 -18.57 -2.00
C ILE A 338 11.89 -18.83 -3.48
N ASP A 339 12.14 -20.06 -3.96
CA ASP A 339 11.97 -20.42 -5.36
C ASP A 339 10.51 -20.29 -5.82
N LEU A 340 9.54 -20.65 -4.97
CA LEU A 340 8.11 -20.49 -5.27
C LEU A 340 7.70 -19.02 -5.32
N GLY A 341 8.22 -18.20 -4.40
CA GLY A 341 8.06 -16.74 -4.42
C GLY A 341 8.62 -16.13 -5.71
N LEU A 342 9.86 -16.51 -6.06
CA LEU A 342 10.56 -16.05 -7.27
C LEU A 342 9.85 -16.51 -8.54
N ALA A 343 9.39 -17.76 -8.60
CA ALA A 343 8.62 -18.27 -9.73
C ALA A 343 7.32 -17.48 -9.93
N THR A 344 6.57 -17.21 -8.85
CA THR A 344 5.36 -16.39 -8.90
C THR A 344 5.64 -14.98 -9.43
N LEU A 345 6.75 -14.38 -8.98
CA LEU A 345 7.20 -13.08 -9.43
C LEU A 345 7.55 -13.06 -10.92
N VAL A 346 8.40 -14.00 -11.36
CA VAL A 346 8.85 -14.11 -12.76
C VAL A 346 7.67 -14.36 -13.69
N ILE A 347 6.80 -15.32 -13.34
CA ILE A 347 5.58 -15.61 -14.12
C ILE A 347 4.70 -14.36 -14.21
N GLY A 348 4.49 -13.66 -13.10
CA GLY A 348 3.68 -12.43 -13.06
C GLY A 348 4.24 -11.31 -13.94
N ILE A 349 5.57 -11.13 -13.95
CA ILE A 349 6.26 -10.14 -14.80
C ILE A 349 6.18 -10.54 -16.27
N VAL A 350 6.48 -11.80 -16.60
CA VAL A 350 6.47 -12.33 -17.99
C VAL A 350 5.06 -12.32 -18.58
N ALA A 351 4.03 -12.54 -17.76
CA ALA A 351 2.63 -12.42 -18.18
C ALA A 351 2.23 -10.98 -18.59
N GLY A 352 3.09 -9.99 -18.31
CA GLY A 352 3.03 -8.63 -18.81
C GLY A 352 2.40 -7.64 -17.82
N ILE A 353 3.18 -6.69 -17.31
CA ILE A 353 2.70 -5.67 -16.37
C ILE A 353 2.49 -4.35 -17.11
N ARG A 354 1.23 -3.96 -17.35
CA ARG A 354 0.87 -2.73 -18.08
C ARG A 354 0.14 -1.69 -17.24
N THR A 355 -0.36 -2.06 -16.08
CA THR A 355 -1.10 -1.18 -15.17
C THR A 355 -0.46 -1.21 -13.79
N PRO A 356 -0.54 -0.10 -13.02
CA PRO A 356 -0.01 -0.09 -11.66
C PRO A 356 -0.75 -1.06 -10.74
N SER A 357 -2.07 -1.25 -10.90
CA SER A 357 -2.82 -2.26 -10.15
C SER A 357 -2.23 -3.66 -10.33
N ARG A 358 -1.85 -4.03 -11.57
CA ARG A 358 -1.24 -5.32 -11.88
C ARG A 358 0.16 -5.45 -11.29
N ALA A 359 0.95 -4.37 -11.27
CA ALA A 359 2.26 -4.37 -10.61
C ALA A 359 2.15 -4.68 -9.12
N LEU A 360 1.25 -3.98 -8.42
CA LEU A 360 0.98 -4.19 -6.99
C LEU A 360 0.38 -5.58 -6.72
N LEU A 361 -0.49 -6.07 -7.61
CA LEU A 361 -1.08 -7.41 -7.50
C LEU A 361 -0.03 -8.52 -7.66
N VAL A 362 0.90 -8.39 -8.62
CA VAL A 362 1.99 -9.36 -8.78
C VAL A 362 2.90 -9.38 -7.55
N GLY A 363 3.27 -8.20 -7.03
CA GLY A 363 4.06 -8.13 -5.79
C GLY A 363 3.33 -8.75 -4.59
N THR A 364 2.03 -8.47 -4.47
CA THR A 364 1.16 -9.06 -3.43
C THR A 364 1.06 -10.58 -3.57
N ALA A 365 0.87 -11.10 -4.78
CA ALA A 365 0.77 -12.53 -5.03
C ALA A 365 2.09 -13.26 -4.71
N ALA A 366 3.22 -12.71 -5.14
CA ALA A 366 4.54 -13.25 -4.80
C ALA A 366 4.80 -13.20 -3.28
N TRP A 367 4.38 -12.13 -2.61
CA TRP A 367 4.46 -12.02 -1.15
C TRP A 367 3.61 -13.09 -0.43
N PHE A 368 2.36 -13.30 -0.85
CA PHE A 368 1.51 -14.36 -0.28
C PHE A 368 2.07 -15.75 -0.59
N ALA A 369 2.66 -15.97 -1.76
CA ALA A 369 3.34 -17.24 -2.06
C ALA A 369 4.49 -17.47 -1.09
N ILE A 370 5.36 -16.47 -0.87
CA ILE A 370 6.46 -16.57 0.11
C ILE A 370 5.91 -16.89 1.50
N LEU A 371 4.86 -16.21 1.97
CA LEU A 371 4.29 -16.51 3.29
C LEU A 371 3.63 -17.88 3.38
N LEU A 372 2.91 -18.29 2.34
CA LEU A 372 2.22 -19.58 2.32
C LEU A 372 3.19 -20.73 2.45
N PHE A 373 4.40 -20.57 1.93
CA PHE A 373 5.47 -21.55 2.02
C PHE A 373 6.52 -21.18 3.07
N ALA A 374 6.53 -20.01 3.70
CA ALA A 374 7.51 -19.73 4.74
C ALA A 374 7.33 -20.71 5.91
N ARG A 375 8.43 -21.32 6.39
CA ARG A 375 8.42 -22.21 7.56
C ARG A 375 7.74 -21.59 8.77
N TRP A 376 7.98 -20.29 8.99
CA TRP A 376 7.39 -19.56 10.10
C TRP A 376 6.59 -18.36 9.60
N THR A 377 5.35 -18.24 10.06
CA THR A 377 4.53 -17.05 9.81
C THR A 377 3.78 -16.57 11.04
N THR A 378 3.56 -15.26 11.10
CA THR A 378 2.73 -14.61 12.10
C THR A 378 1.67 -13.77 11.41
N PHE A 379 0.54 -13.56 12.09
CA PHE A 379 -0.51 -12.67 11.59
C PHE A 379 -0.03 -11.21 11.49
N ALA A 380 1.09 -10.85 12.15
CA ALA A 380 1.72 -9.54 12.05
C ALA A 380 2.03 -9.14 10.61
N TYR A 381 2.47 -10.10 9.81
CA TYR A 381 2.84 -9.87 8.41
C TYR A 381 1.69 -9.30 7.57
N PHE A 382 0.44 -9.59 7.91
CA PHE A 382 -0.70 -9.03 7.18
C PHE A 382 -0.84 -7.51 7.39
N ALA A 383 -0.41 -6.95 8.53
CA ALA A 383 -0.34 -5.49 8.68
C ALA A 383 0.68 -4.86 7.73
N GLY A 384 1.74 -5.60 7.41
CA GLY A 384 2.76 -5.22 6.44
C GLY A 384 2.28 -5.13 5.00
N VAL A 385 1.35 -5.99 4.58
CA VAL A 385 0.87 -6.03 3.19
C VAL A 385 -0.44 -5.28 2.99
N ALA A 386 -1.30 -5.22 4.02
CA ALA A 386 -2.66 -4.70 3.92
C ALA A 386 -2.77 -3.29 3.31
N PRO A 387 -1.91 -2.31 3.67
CA PRO A 387 -1.96 -0.98 3.06
C PRO A 387 -1.86 -1.02 1.53
N VAL A 388 -1.01 -1.89 0.97
CA VAL A 388 -0.85 -2.01 -0.49
C VAL A 388 -2.01 -2.78 -1.11
N VAL A 389 -2.46 -3.86 -0.47
CA VAL A 389 -3.63 -4.63 -0.94
C VAL A 389 -4.85 -3.71 -1.06
N LEU A 390 -5.07 -2.86 -0.06
CA LEU A 390 -6.15 -1.89 -0.02
C LEU A 390 -5.97 -0.74 -1.04
N LEU A 391 -4.75 -0.50 -1.52
CA LEU A 391 -4.45 0.50 -2.56
C LEU A 391 -4.76 0.00 -3.98
N ILE A 392 -4.64 -1.31 -4.25
CA ILE A 392 -4.80 -1.91 -5.58
C ILE A 392 -6.05 -1.42 -6.33
N PRO A 393 -7.26 -1.39 -5.74
CA PRO A 393 -8.49 -0.98 -6.46
C PRO A 393 -8.48 0.47 -6.97
N PHE A 394 -7.57 1.30 -6.45
CA PHE A 394 -7.49 2.73 -6.76
C PHE A 394 -6.23 3.09 -7.56
N ALA A 395 -5.28 2.16 -7.71
CA ALA A 395 -3.97 2.41 -8.28
C ALA A 395 -4.03 2.94 -9.72
N ASP A 396 -4.91 2.39 -10.56
CA ASP A 396 -5.04 2.80 -11.96
C ASP A 396 -5.65 4.20 -12.09
N ARG A 397 -6.63 4.55 -11.25
CA ARG A 397 -7.23 5.90 -11.24
C ARG A 397 -6.28 6.96 -10.71
N LEU A 398 -5.33 6.58 -9.86
CA LEU A 398 -4.37 7.51 -9.29
C LEU A 398 -3.44 8.12 -10.34
N ILE A 399 -3.15 7.40 -11.43
CA ILE A 399 -2.28 7.88 -12.50
C ILE A 399 -3.02 8.71 -13.57
N GLU A 400 -4.35 8.67 -13.64
CA GLU A 400 -5.17 9.40 -14.64
C GLU A 400 -5.00 10.92 -14.53
N ARG A 401 -4.62 11.62 -15.61
CA ARG A 401 -4.40 13.07 -15.55
C ARG A 401 -5.72 13.85 -15.40
N PRO A 402 -5.74 15.00 -14.69
CA PRO A 402 -6.93 15.82 -14.55
C PRO A 402 -7.55 16.27 -15.90
N GLU A 403 -6.71 16.47 -16.92
CA GLU A 403 -7.11 16.95 -18.25
C GLU A 403 -7.84 15.87 -19.07
N GLU A 404 -7.43 14.61 -18.93
CA GLU A 404 -8.05 13.45 -19.61
C GLU A 404 -9.40 13.05 -18.97
N ALA A 405 -9.58 13.33 -17.68
CA ALA A 405 -10.81 13.04 -16.95
C ALA A 405 -12.00 13.95 -17.33
N SER A 406 -11.74 15.11 -17.96
CA SER A 406 -12.80 16.02 -18.44
C SER A 406 -13.30 15.71 -19.85
N GLU A 407 -12.46 15.11 -20.72
CA GLU A 407 -12.84 14.82 -22.12
C GLU A 407 -13.67 13.54 -22.28
N THR A 408 -13.66 12.65 -21.27
CA THR A 408 -14.43 11.40 -21.29
C THR A 408 -15.88 11.54 -20.81
N GLN A 409 -16.34 12.76 -20.45
CA GLN A 409 -17.78 12.99 -20.40
C GLN A 409 -18.29 13.10 -21.84
N PRO A 410 -19.18 12.19 -22.29
CA PRO A 410 -19.78 12.31 -23.61
C PRO A 410 -20.60 13.59 -23.60
N THR A 411 -20.07 14.63 -24.21
CA THR A 411 -20.89 15.74 -24.68
C THR A 411 -21.91 15.09 -25.58
N LYS A 412 -23.15 14.97 -25.07
CA LYS A 412 -24.34 14.78 -25.89
C LYS A 412 -24.35 15.96 -26.86
N ARG A 413 -23.63 15.82 -27.97
CA ARG A 413 -23.80 16.64 -29.15
C ARG A 413 -25.25 16.45 -29.53
N ALA A 414 -26.07 17.44 -29.20
CA ALA A 414 -27.41 17.55 -29.67
C ALA A 414 -27.37 17.36 -31.20
N HIS A 415 -27.90 16.24 -31.67
CA HIS A 415 -28.40 16.14 -33.02
C HIS A 415 -29.58 17.10 -33.14
N SER A 416 -29.26 18.36 -33.40
CA SER A 416 -30.17 19.29 -34.03
C SER A 416 -30.39 18.76 -35.45
N MET A 417 -31.49 18.05 -35.64
CA MET A 417 -32.07 17.78 -36.96
C MET A 417 -32.29 19.13 -37.66
N ALA A 418 -31.44 19.45 -38.63
CA ALA A 418 -31.78 20.42 -39.64
C ALA A 418 -32.79 19.74 -40.58
N SER A 419 -34.04 20.15 -40.46
CA SER A 419 -35.12 19.84 -41.39
C SER A 419 -34.78 20.38 -42.78
N SER A 420 -34.34 19.52 -43.70
CA SER A 420 -34.34 19.83 -45.13
C SER A 420 -35.69 19.41 -45.73
N THR A 421 -36.65 20.32 -45.66
CA THR A 421 -37.73 20.38 -46.65
C THR A 421 -37.11 20.79 -47.98
N GLN A 422 -37.03 19.86 -48.94
CA GLN A 422 -36.94 20.23 -50.34
C GLN A 422 -37.78 19.28 -51.21
N ASP A 423 -38.54 19.96 -52.05
CA ASP A 423 -39.70 19.54 -52.81
C ASP A 423 -39.48 18.40 -53.81
N TRP A 424 -40.57 17.68 -53.98
CA TRP A 424 -40.90 16.88 -55.14
C TRP A 424 -41.06 17.75 -56.40
N SER A 425 -40.41 17.38 -57.50
CA SER A 425 -41.03 17.23 -58.84
C SER A 425 -39.99 17.29 -59.98
N ARG A 426 -39.73 16.15 -60.64
CA ARG A 426 -39.72 16.03 -62.11
C ARG A 426 -39.54 14.57 -62.54
N ALA A 427 -40.39 14.21 -63.50
CA ALA A 427 -40.64 12.89 -64.07
C ALA A 427 -39.52 12.41 -65.03
N PRO A 428 -39.55 11.13 -65.46
CA PRO A 428 -38.48 10.49 -66.21
C PRO A 428 -38.63 10.70 -67.72
N ARG A 429 -37.51 10.75 -68.45
CA ARG A 429 -37.49 10.50 -69.90
C ARG A 429 -36.35 9.57 -70.29
N SER A 430 -36.79 8.44 -70.83
CA SER A 430 -36.09 7.47 -71.67
C SER A 430 -35.47 8.12 -72.92
N GLY A 431 -34.36 7.56 -73.40
CA GLY A 431 -33.82 7.85 -74.74
C GLY A 431 -32.46 7.21 -74.98
N SER A 432 -32.48 6.00 -75.53
CA SER A 432 -31.34 5.26 -76.10
C SER A 432 -30.93 5.77 -77.48
N THR A 433 -29.81 5.23 -78.01
CA THR A 433 -29.19 5.39 -79.35
C THR A 433 -28.30 6.64 -79.50
N GLY A 434 -27.08 6.61 -80.04
CA GLY A 434 -26.22 5.55 -80.55
C GLY A 434 -24.87 6.18 -80.98
N SER A 435 -23.84 5.35 -81.16
CA SER A 435 -22.49 5.67 -81.67
C SER A 435 -22.52 6.20 -83.12
N PRO A 436 -21.42 6.74 -83.67
CA PRO A 436 -20.15 6.02 -83.91
C PRO A 436 -18.99 6.40 -82.99
#